data_AF-A0A377LV28-F1
#
_entry.id   AF-A0A377LV28-F1
#
_cell.length_a   1.000
_cell.length_b   1.000
_cell.length_c   1.000
_cell.angle_alpha   90.00
_cell.angle_beta   90.00
_cell.angle_gamma   90.00
#
_symmetry.space_group_name_H-M   'P 1'
#
loop_
_entity.id
_entity.type
_entity.pdbx_description
1 polymer ?
#
loop_
_entity_poly.entity_id
_entity_poly.type
_entity_poly.pdbx_seq_one_letter_code
_entity_poly.pdbx_strand_id
1 'polypeptide(L)'
;MLDARALTAKTKGNPDSWSDVKQRLPLLSQKPWYNKLTYGYARGHEAYAYVENIRKYQISLVGYLLEKEKEATEAKQLAQSYPVVAPDEINRPTTSILPFVAFSADGAFERNHLIAPNTLVQAPHR
;
A
#
# COMPACT_ATOMS: atom_id res chain seq x y z
N MET A 1 -22.10 -26.34 -9.11
CA MET A 1 -22.53 -24.93 -9.13
C MET A 1 -24.01 -24.75 -9.54
N LEU A 2 -24.57 -25.65 -10.35
CA LEU A 2 -25.96 -25.56 -10.83
C LEU A 2 -26.99 -25.47 -9.70
N ASP A 3 -26.84 -26.28 -8.65
CA ASP A 3 -27.76 -26.24 -7.50
C ASP A 3 -27.77 -24.90 -6.77
N ALA A 4 -26.62 -24.24 -6.63
CA ALA A 4 -26.54 -22.91 -6.04
C ALA A 4 -27.33 -21.90 -6.87
N ARG A 5 -27.18 -21.92 -8.20
CA ARG A 5 -27.90 -21.04 -9.14
C ARG A 5 -29.40 -21.33 -9.12
N ALA A 6 -29.79 -22.61 -9.11
CA ALA A 6 -31.19 -23.01 -9.01
C ALA A 6 -31.82 -22.55 -7.69
N LEU A 7 -31.08 -22.64 -6.57
CA LEU A 7 -31.52 -22.17 -5.27
C LEU A 7 -31.65 -20.63 -5.24
N THR A 8 -30.73 -19.91 -5.88
CA THR A 8 -30.81 -18.46 -6.02
C THR A 8 -32.03 -18.04 -6.83
N ALA A 9 -32.28 -18.68 -7.97
CA ALA A 9 -33.47 -18.42 -8.80
C ALA A 9 -34.78 -18.70 -8.03
N LYS A 10 -34.84 -19.81 -7.29
CA LYS A 10 -35.99 -20.14 -6.42
C LYS A 10 -36.23 -19.11 -5.32
N THR A 11 -35.18 -18.44 -4.84
CA THR A 11 -35.26 -17.43 -3.78
C THR A 11 -35.34 -16.01 -4.32
N LYS A 12 -35.75 -15.83 -5.60
CA LYS A 12 -35.89 -14.53 -6.28
C LYS A 12 -34.59 -13.70 -6.35
N GLY A 13 -33.42 -14.33 -6.28
CA GLY A 13 -32.13 -13.68 -6.53
C GLY A 13 -31.67 -13.86 -7.99
N ASN A 14 -30.64 -13.13 -8.40
CA ASN A 14 -30.08 -13.28 -9.74
C ASN A 14 -29.08 -14.47 -9.79
N PRO A 15 -29.35 -15.55 -10.56
CA PRO A 15 -28.46 -16.70 -10.66
C PRO A 15 -27.17 -16.43 -11.44
N ASP A 16 -27.08 -15.31 -12.15
CA ASP A 16 -25.91 -14.89 -12.92
C ASP A 16 -25.05 -13.87 -12.16
N SER A 17 -25.57 -13.32 -11.06
CA SER A 17 -24.80 -12.46 -10.17
C SER A 17 -24.10 -13.29 -9.09
N TRP A 18 -22.78 -13.20 -9.04
CA TRP A 18 -21.99 -13.81 -7.97
C TRP A 18 -22.39 -13.31 -6.58
N SER A 19 -22.81 -12.04 -6.43
CA SER A 19 -23.22 -11.47 -5.14
C SER A 19 -24.38 -12.22 -4.49
N ASP A 20 -25.28 -12.73 -5.32
CA ASP A 20 -26.52 -13.38 -4.87
C ASP A 20 -26.29 -14.88 -4.72
N VAL A 21 -25.52 -15.48 -5.64
CA VAL A 21 -25.14 -16.90 -5.60
C VAL A 21 -24.29 -17.20 -4.36
N LYS A 22 -23.33 -16.33 -4.00
CA LYS A 22 -22.45 -16.58 -2.85
C LYS A 22 -23.20 -16.68 -1.52
N GLN A 23 -24.33 -15.98 -1.37
CA GLN A 23 -25.18 -16.05 -0.18
C GLN A 23 -25.86 -17.42 -0.02
N ARG A 24 -26.06 -18.15 -1.12
CA ARG A 24 -26.76 -19.44 -1.12
C ARG A 24 -25.81 -20.63 -1.01
N LEU A 25 -24.52 -20.46 -1.27
CA LEU A 25 -23.52 -21.53 -1.17
C LEU A 25 -23.54 -22.22 0.21
N PRO A 26 -23.51 -21.53 1.37
CA PRO A 26 -23.53 -22.20 2.67
C PRO A 26 -24.81 -23.00 2.95
N LEU A 27 -25.92 -22.71 2.25
CA LEU A 27 -27.17 -23.44 2.41
C LEU A 27 -27.08 -24.85 1.84
N LEU A 28 -26.16 -25.11 0.90
CA LEU A 28 -25.97 -26.43 0.29
C LEU A 28 -25.48 -27.49 1.28
N SER A 29 -24.91 -27.09 2.43
CA SER A 29 -24.53 -28.02 3.49
C SER A 29 -25.65 -28.28 4.51
N GLN A 30 -26.77 -27.55 4.43
CA GLN A 30 -27.85 -27.64 5.41
C GLN A 30 -28.92 -28.65 4.96
N LYS A 31 -29.27 -29.58 5.86
CA LYS A 31 -30.26 -30.66 5.62
C LYS A 31 -31.61 -30.20 5.07
N PRO A 32 -32.22 -29.09 5.53
CA PRO A 32 -33.49 -28.62 4.99
C PRO A 32 -33.45 -28.26 3.50
N TRP A 33 -32.26 -27.93 2.99
CA TRP A 33 -32.05 -27.44 1.64
C TRP A 33 -31.53 -28.54 0.71
N TYR A 34 -30.44 -29.22 1.10
CA TYR A 34 -29.78 -30.17 0.19
C TYR A 34 -30.64 -31.38 -0.18
N ASN A 35 -31.56 -31.79 0.69
CA ASN A 35 -32.51 -32.87 0.41
C ASN A 35 -33.43 -32.57 -0.78
N LYS A 36 -33.56 -31.30 -1.18
CA LYS A 36 -34.46 -30.84 -2.25
C LYS A 36 -33.68 -30.47 -3.53
N LEU A 37 -32.36 -30.64 -3.53
CA LEU A 37 -31.48 -30.31 -4.64
C LEU A 37 -31.24 -31.53 -5.51
N THR A 38 -30.85 -31.32 -6.76
CA THR A 38 -30.64 -32.41 -7.72
C THR A 38 -29.41 -33.25 -7.37
N TYR A 39 -28.34 -32.61 -6.87
CA TYR A 39 -27.07 -33.30 -6.57
C TYR A 39 -26.83 -33.52 -5.07
N GLY A 40 -27.75 -33.06 -4.21
CA GLY A 40 -27.70 -33.33 -2.78
C GLY A 40 -26.70 -32.46 -2.02
N TYR A 41 -26.08 -33.04 -0.99
CA TYR A 41 -25.19 -32.34 -0.06
C TYR A 41 -23.93 -31.83 -0.74
N ALA A 42 -23.57 -30.58 -0.46
CA ALA A 42 -22.27 -30.03 -0.84
C ALA A 42 -21.66 -29.18 0.28
N ARG A 43 -20.33 -29.17 0.37
CA ARG A 43 -19.54 -28.35 1.31
C ARG A 43 -19.47 -26.88 0.85
N GLY A 44 -20.62 -26.22 0.78
CA GLY A 44 -20.72 -24.89 0.18
C GLY A 44 -19.99 -23.78 0.93
N HIS A 45 -19.73 -23.94 2.23
CA HIS A 45 -18.91 -23.01 3.00
C HIS A 45 -17.44 -23.00 2.54
N GLU A 46 -16.88 -24.15 2.15
CA GLU A 46 -15.52 -24.24 1.63
C GLU A 46 -15.41 -23.56 0.27
N ALA A 47 -16.40 -23.79 -0.61
CA ALA A 47 -16.45 -23.14 -1.90
C ALA A 47 -16.54 -21.61 -1.77
N TYR A 48 -17.34 -21.12 -0.82
CA TYR A 48 -17.40 -19.69 -0.48
C TYR A 48 -16.03 -19.16 -0.03
N ALA A 49 -15.42 -19.83 0.95
CA ALA A 49 -14.12 -19.41 1.50
C ALA A 49 -13.01 -19.42 0.45
N TYR A 50 -12.99 -20.43 -0.43
CA TYR A 50 -12.01 -20.55 -1.51
C TYR A 50 -12.06 -19.36 -2.47
N VAL A 51 -13.25 -19.01 -2.97
CA VAL A 51 -13.41 -17.88 -3.91
C VAL A 51 -13.10 -16.55 -3.22
N GLU A 52 -13.52 -16.39 -1.97
CA GLU A 52 -13.25 -15.16 -1.20
C GLU A 52 -11.75 -14.97 -0.95
N ASN A 53 -11.03 -16.05 -0.66
CA ASN A 53 -9.57 -16.00 -0.50
C ASN A 53 -8.88 -15.61 -1.82
N ILE A 54 -9.30 -16.16 -2.96
CA ILE A 54 -8.78 -15.75 -4.27
C ILE A 54 -8.99 -14.26 -4.51
N ARG A 55 -10.20 -13.72 -4.24
CA ARG A 55 -10.46 -12.28 -4.37
C ARG A 55 -9.58 -11.44 -3.47
N LYS A 56 -9.40 -11.85 -2.21
CA LYS A 56 -8.55 -11.15 -1.24
C LYS A 56 -7.11 -11.06 -1.74
N TYR A 57 -6.55 -12.18 -2.19
CA TYR A 57 -5.18 -12.20 -2.73
C TYR A 57 -5.06 -11.37 -4.00
N GLN A 58 -6.05 -11.42 -4.90
CA GLN A 58 -6.06 -10.59 -6.09
C GLN A 58 -6.03 -9.09 -5.76
N ILE A 59 -6.88 -8.64 -4.82
CA ILE A 59 -6.92 -7.24 -4.39
C ILE A 59 -5.58 -6.83 -3.77
N SER A 60 -5.03 -7.68 -2.88
CA SER A 60 -3.73 -7.43 -2.25
C SER A 60 -2.61 -7.31 -3.27
N LEU A 61 -2.59 -8.19 -4.27
CA LEU A 61 -1.55 -8.21 -5.30
C LEU A 61 -1.63 -6.97 -6.20
N VAL A 62 -2.83 -6.62 -6.67
CA VAL A 62 -3.04 -5.42 -7.48
C VAL A 62 -2.65 -4.16 -6.70
N GLY A 63 -3.03 -4.07 -5.43
CA GLY A 63 -2.63 -2.96 -4.57
C GLY A 63 -1.11 -2.84 -4.40
N TYR A 64 -0.43 -3.98 -4.20
CA TYR A 64 1.04 -4.01 -4.09
C TYR A 64 1.73 -3.54 -5.38
N LEU A 65 1.27 -4.00 -6.54
CA LEU A 65 1.85 -3.62 -7.83
C LEU A 65 1.66 -2.12 -8.11
N LEU A 66 0.47 -1.58 -7.80
CA LEU A 66 0.19 -0.16 -7.95
C LEU A 66 1.14 0.71 -7.11
N GLU A 67 1.44 0.29 -5.88
CA GLU A 67 2.37 1.02 -5.01
C GLU A 67 3.80 1.01 -5.58
N LYS A 68 4.25 -0.15 -6.09
CA LYS A 68 5.57 -0.28 -6.72
C LYS A 68 5.72 0.61 -7.97
N GLU A 69 4.66 0.74 -8.76
CA GLU A 69 4.66 1.63 -9.93
C GLU A 69 4.76 3.11 -9.54
N LYS A 70 4.09 3.51 -8.45
CA LYS A 70 4.18 4.88 -7.91
C LYS A 70 5.59 5.22 -7.43
N GLU A 71 6.18 4.36 -6.59
CA GLU A 71 7.57 4.54 -6.11
C GLU A 71 8.55 4.71 -7.28
N ALA A 72 8.42 3.89 -8.33
CA ALA A 72 9.26 3.98 -9.52
C ALA A 72 9.05 5.28 -10.31
N THR A 73 7.82 5.81 -10.31
CA THR A 73 7.48 7.08 -10.98
C THR A 73 8.04 8.26 -10.20
N GLU A 74 7.91 8.25 -8.88
CA GLU A 74 8.46 9.28 -7.98
C GLU A 74 9.99 9.32 -8.06
N ALA A 75 10.64 8.16 -8.05
CA ALA A 75 12.10 8.09 -8.21
C ALA A 75 12.57 8.67 -9.55
N LYS A 76 11.82 8.42 -10.64
CA LYS A 76 12.10 9.03 -11.95
C LYS A 76 11.92 10.55 -11.93
N GLN A 77 10.86 11.05 -11.31
CA GLN A 77 10.60 12.49 -11.17
C GLN A 77 11.70 13.17 -10.34
N LEU A 78 12.11 12.54 -9.23
CA LEU A 78 13.20 13.03 -8.40
C LEU A 78 14.51 13.09 -9.20
N ALA A 79 14.86 12.03 -9.92
CA ALA A 79 16.05 12.00 -10.78
C ALA A 79 16.03 13.09 -11.86
N GLN A 80 14.87 13.42 -12.43
CA GLN A 80 14.72 14.50 -13.41
C GLN A 80 14.80 15.90 -12.78
N SER A 81 14.40 16.03 -11.52
CA SER A 81 14.40 17.30 -10.79
C SER A 81 15.79 17.72 -10.27
N TYR A 82 16.75 16.80 -10.19
CA TYR A 82 18.12 17.15 -9.81
C TYR A 82 18.77 18.02 -10.90
N PRO A 83 19.27 19.23 -10.57
CA PRO A 83 19.95 20.05 -11.55
C PRO A 83 21.27 19.39 -11.96
N VAL A 84 21.46 19.17 -13.26
CA VAL A 84 22.75 18.79 -13.83
C VAL A 84 23.67 20.00 -13.74
N VAL A 85 24.55 20.05 -12.74
CA VAL A 85 25.59 21.08 -12.65
C VAL A 85 26.68 20.75 -13.67
N ALA A 86 26.90 21.63 -14.64
CA ALA A 86 27.99 21.46 -15.59
C ALA A 86 29.34 21.69 -14.90
N PRO A 87 30.42 20.98 -15.27
CA PRO A 87 31.73 21.13 -14.62
C PRO A 87 32.27 22.58 -14.70
N ASP A 88 31.86 23.34 -15.71
CA ASP A 88 32.25 24.74 -15.92
C ASP A 88 31.55 25.73 -14.96
N GLU A 89 30.45 25.32 -14.31
CA GLU A 89 29.74 26.11 -13.30
C GLU A 89 30.39 26.03 -11.91
N ILE A 90 31.25 25.03 -11.69
CA ILE A 90 31.97 24.81 -10.42
C ILE A 90 33.04 25.91 -10.18
N ASN A 91 33.61 26.48 -11.25
CA ASN A 91 34.70 27.46 -11.18
C ASN A 91 34.24 28.93 -11.23
N ARG A 92 32.92 29.22 -11.27
CA ARG A 92 32.42 30.60 -11.24
C ARG A 92 32.07 31.01 -9.81
N PRO A 93 32.62 32.12 -9.25
CA PRO A 93 32.22 32.63 -7.96
C PRO A 93 30.78 33.17 -8.06
N THR A 94 29.82 32.30 -7.77
CA THR A 94 28.39 32.63 -7.87
C THR A 94 27.91 33.15 -6.52
N THR A 95 27.59 34.44 -6.43
CA THR A 95 26.84 35.03 -5.32
C THR A 95 25.52 34.27 -5.19
N SER A 96 25.39 33.52 -4.09
CA SER A 96 24.32 32.55 -3.85
C SER A 96 22.97 33.23 -3.68
N ILE A 97 22.01 32.90 -4.55
CA ILE A 97 20.57 33.15 -4.32
C ILE A 97 19.88 31.78 -4.34
N LEU A 98 19.94 31.05 -3.23
CA LEU A 98 19.13 29.86 -2.97
C LEU A 98 18.48 29.97 -1.57
N PRO A 99 17.25 29.46 -1.37
CA PRO A 99 16.40 29.78 -0.22
C PRO A 99 16.71 28.97 1.06
N PHE A 100 17.81 28.21 1.09
CA PHE A 100 18.19 27.35 2.22
C PHE A 100 19.67 27.49 2.58
N VAL A 101 20.20 28.72 2.64
CA VAL A 101 21.47 29.05 3.32
C VAL A 101 21.42 30.48 3.86
N ALA A 102 20.75 30.67 5.00
CA ALA A 102 21.00 31.83 5.85
C ALA A 102 22.13 31.49 6.84
N PHE A 103 23.32 31.24 6.33
CA PHE A 103 24.56 31.30 7.13
C PHE A 103 25.68 31.78 6.22
N SER A 104 25.59 33.03 5.76
CA SER A 104 26.75 33.71 5.20
C SER A 104 27.69 34.03 6.36
N ALA A 105 28.81 33.32 6.36
CA ALA A 105 30.00 33.73 7.08
C ALA A 105 30.54 35.01 6.44
N ASP A 106 30.09 36.17 6.91
CA ASP A 106 30.94 37.36 7.00
C ASP A 106 30.33 38.39 7.95
N GLY A 107 31.07 38.77 9.00
CA GLY A 107 30.71 39.87 9.88
C GLY A 107 30.17 39.51 11.27
N ALA A 108 30.88 38.71 12.07
CA ALA A 108 30.79 38.78 13.54
C ALA A 108 31.93 38.00 14.23
N PHE A 109 33.18 38.41 14.01
CA PHE A 109 34.29 38.02 14.90
C PHE A 109 34.75 39.25 15.67
N GLU A 110 34.00 39.60 16.71
CA GLU A 110 34.43 40.56 17.73
C GLU A 110 34.23 39.92 19.11
N ARG A 111 35.38 39.43 19.62
CA ARG A 111 35.84 39.48 21.02
C ARG A 111 35.01 38.80 22.12
N ASN A 112 35.63 37.73 22.62
CA ASN A 112 35.82 37.38 24.04
C ASN A 112 34.59 37.05 24.89
N HIS A 113 34.46 35.75 25.22
CA HIS A 113 34.57 35.35 26.63
C HIS A 113 35.12 33.93 26.71
N LEU A 114 36.27 33.82 27.36
CA LEU A 114 36.76 32.59 27.96
C LEU A 114 35.66 32.04 28.88
N ILE A 115 35.35 30.75 28.79
CA ILE A 115 35.04 29.79 29.86
C ILE A 115 34.55 28.51 29.17
N ALA A 116 35.41 27.50 29.12
CA ALA A 116 34.93 26.11 29.06
C ALA A 116 34.61 25.69 30.50
N PRO A 117 33.57 24.87 30.69
CA PRO A 117 33.92 23.53 31.13
C PRO A 117 33.22 22.43 30.33
N ASN A 118 34.09 21.52 29.92
CA ASN A 118 33.87 20.14 29.50
C ASN A 118 33.00 19.38 30.52
N THR A 119 31.89 18.76 30.08
CA THR A 119 31.28 17.64 30.80
C THR A 119 30.72 16.62 29.81
N LEU A 120 31.40 15.48 29.73
CA LEU A 120 30.98 14.27 29.03
C LEU A 120 29.69 13.73 29.63
N VAL A 121 28.62 13.58 28.83
CA VAL A 121 27.46 12.77 29.21
C VAL A 121 27.46 11.51 28.36
N GLN A 122 27.83 10.43 29.03
CA GLN A 122 27.88 9.06 28.54
C GLN A 122 26.44 8.52 28.38
N ALA A 123 26.12 7.98 27.21
CA ALA A 123 24.85 7.30 26.96
C ALA A 123 24.83 5.92 27.66
N PRO A 124 23.77 5.54 28.38
CA PRO A 124 23.62 4.17 28.85
C PRO A 124 23.03 3.28 27.75
N HIS A 125 23.79 2.26 27.37
CA HIS A 125 23.25 1.05 26.76
C HIS A 125 22.53 0.23 27.85
N ARG A 126 21.24 -0.04 27.68
CA ARG A 126 20.67 -1.41 27.64
C ARG A 126 19.22 -1.40 27.18
#